data_AF-A0A9E2NCW4-F1
#
_entry.id   AF-A0A9E2NCW4-F1
#
_cell.length_a   1.000
_cell.length_b   1.000
_cell.length_c   1.000
_cell.angle_alpha   90.00
_cell.angle_beta   90.00
_cell.angle_gamma   90.00
#
_symmetry.space_group_name_H-M   'P 1'
#
loop_
_entity.id
_entity.type
_entity.pdbx_description
1 polymer ?
#
loop_
_entity_poly.entity_id
_entity_poly.type
_entity_poly.pdbx_seq_one_letter_code
_entity_poly.pdbx_strand_id
1 'polypeptide(L)' 'MGHKRSKDNGSEVIDENLKRVYQDMLDEKVPDRFLDLIAQLKSLDDAPSEDTAK' A
#
# COMPACT_ATOMS: atom_id res chain seq x y z
N MET A 1 -41.37 11.12 6.42
CA MET A 1 -40.03 11.41 5.86
C MET A 1 -39.07 11.67 7.00
N GLY A 2 -37.84 11.13 6.95
CA GLY A 2 -36.73 11.63 7.78
C GLY A 2 -36.13 10.61 8.74
N HIS A 3 -35.16 9.80 8.25
CA HIS A 3 -34.09 9.20 9.07
C HIS A 3 -32.95 8.66 8.17
N LYS A 4 -32.46 9.46 7.21
CA LYS A 4 -31.29 9.08 6.40
C LYS A 4 -30.10 10.05 6.48
N ARG A 5 -30.23 11.19 7.15
CA ARG A 5 -29.19 12.23 7.22
C ARG A 5 -28.12 12.01 8.30
N SER A 6 -28.30 11.03 9.20
CA SER A 6 -27.36 10.78 10.30
C SER A 6 -26.31 9.71 9.97
N LYS A 7 -26.49 8.98 8.86
CA LYS A 7 -25.56 7.94 8.41
C LYS A 7 -24.37 8.53 7.62
N ASP A 8 -24.60 9.68 6.97
CA ASP A 8 -23.69 10.34 6.02
C ASP A 8 -22.51 11.04 6.72
N ASN A 9 -22.80 11.83 7.77
CA ASN A 9 -21.79 12.54 8.55
C ASN A 9 -20.79 11.59 9.24
N GLY A 10 -21.21 10.37 9.57
CA GLY A 10 -20.34 9.37 10.20
C GLY A 10 -19.40 8.71 9.21
N SER A 11 -19.87 8.42 7.99
CA SER A 11 -19.02 7.89 6.92
C SER A 11 -17.99 8.90 6.44
N GLU A 12 -18.35 10.17 6.31
CA GLU A 12 -17.42 11.22 5.89
C GLU A 12 -16.26 11.37 6.89
N VAL A 13 -16.55 11.37 8.19
CA VAL A 13 -15.51 11.47 9.23
C VAL A 13 -14.62 10.22 9.25
N ILE A 14 -15.17 9.03 9.00
CA ILE A 14 -14.38 7.80 8.89
C ILE A 14 -13.44 7.90 7.68
N ASP A 15 -13.95 8.34 6.54
CA ASP A 15 -13.18 8.49 5.30
C ASP A 15 -12.06 9.53 5.44
N GLU A 16 -12.33 10.65 6.10
CA GLU A 16 -11.32 11.69 6.41
C GLU A 16 -10.21 11.15 7.30
N ASN A 17 -10.56 10.41 8.36
CA ASN A 17 -9.56 9.81 9.25
C ASN A 17 -8.70 8.77 8.54
N LEU A 18 -9.30 7.92 7.71
CA LEU A 18 -8.56 6.93 6.92
C LEU A 18 -7.60 7.62 5.94
N LYS A 19 -8.07 8.62 5.20
CA LYS A 19 -7.21 9.41 4.28
C LYS A 19 -6.02 10.01 5.01
N ARG A 20 -6.24 10.62 6.19
CA ARG A 20 -5.16 11.22 6.98
C ARG A 20 -4.11 10.19 7.38
N VAL A 21 -4.52 9.03 7.89
CA VAL A 21 -3.58 7.97 8.30
C VAL A 21 -2.78 7.44 7.13
N TYR A 22 -3.41 7.22 5.98
CA TYR A 22 -2.69 6.78 4.77
C TYR A 22 -1.75 7.86 4.23
N GLN A 23 -2.14 9.14 4.30
CA GLN A 23 -1.29 10.26 3.92
C GLN A 23 -0.05 10.33 4.82
N ASP A 24 -0.24 10.25 6.14
CA ASP A 24 0.83 10.26 7.13
C ASP A 24 1.80 9.07 6.93
N MET A 25 1.27 7.90 6.56
CA MET A 25 2.07 6.71 6.23
C MET A 25 2.87 6.85 4.92
N LEU A 26 2.34 7.58 3.94
CA LEU A 26 3.04 7.83 2.66
C LEU A 26 4.20 8.83 2.82
N ASP A 27 4.08 9.76 3.77
CA ASP A 27 5.16 10.70 4.11
C ASP A 27 6.29 10.03 4.92
N GLU A 28 6.02 8.88 5.53
CA GLU A 28 7.04 8.06 6.17
C GLU A 28 7.91 7.37 5.11
N LYS A 29 9.24 7.42 5.29
CA LYS A 29 10.18 6.76 4.36
C LYS A 29 9.89 5.27 4.32
N VAL A 30 9.71 4.73 3.11
CA VAL A 30 9.59 3.28 2.89
C VAL A 30 10.78 2.58 3.56
N PRO A 31 10.55 1.62 4.48
CA PRO A 31 11.64 0.94 5.17
C PRO A 31 12.61 0.26 4.19
N ASP A 32 13.91 0.33 4.49
CA ASP A 32 14.99 -0.21 3.64
C ASP A 32 14.79 -1.70 3.31
N ARG A 33 14.18 -2.47 4.22
CA ARG A 33 13.85 -3.90 4.01
C ARG A 33 12.94 -4.15 2.80
N PHE A 34 12.02 -3.24 2.50
CA PHE A 34 11.16 -3.39 1.32
C PHE A 34 11.94 -3.10 0.03
N LEU A 35 12.84 -2.12 0.06
CA LEU A 35 13.73 -1.83 -1.05
C LEU A 35 14.68 -3.01 -1.31
N ASP A 36 15.21 -3.63 -0.25
CA ASP A 36 16.05 -4.83 -0.33
C ASP A 36 15.30 -6.01 -0.96
N LEU A 37 14.03 -6.20 -0.60
CA LEU A 37 13.19 -7.26 -1.17
C LEU A 37 12.85 -6.99 -2.64
N ILE A 38 12.53 -5.75 -2.99
CA ILE A 38 12.30 -5.36 -4.40
C ILE A 38 13.57 -5.56 -5.22
N ALA A 39 14.74 -5.21 -4.66
CA ALA A 39 16.02 -5.44 -5.31
C ALA A 39 16.28 -6.94 -5.52
N GLN A 40 16.05 -7.77 -4.49
CA GLN A 40 16.16 -9.23 -4.61
C GLN A 40 15.22 -9.81 -5.69
N LEU A 41 13.95 -9.37 -5.72
CA LEU A 41 13.00 -9.83 -6.74
C LEU A 41 13.43 -9.43 -8.16
N LYS A 42 13.88 -8.19 -8.36
CA LYS A 42 14.40 -7.74 -9.67
C LYS A 42 15.64 -8.53 -10.09
N SER A 43 16.55 -8.81 -9.16
CA SER A 43 17.73 -9.63 -9.45
C SER A 43 17.39 -11.07 -9.80
N LEU A 44 16.30 -11.62 -9.27
CA LEU A 44 15.81 -12.95 -9.64
C LEU A 44 15.13 -12.97 -11.02
N ASP A 45 14.46 -11.88 -11.40
CA ASP A 45 13.84 -11.73 -12.72
C ASP A 45 14.89 -11.48 -13.83
N ASP A 46 15.95 -10.72 -13.52
CA ASP A 46 17.07 -10.44 -14.43
C ASP A 46 18.13 -11.56 -14.44
N ALA A 47 18.09 -12.49 -13.49
CA ALA A 47 18.96 -13.66 -13.52
C ALA A 47 18.53 -14.53 -14.71
N PRO A 48 19.40 -14.79 -15.70
CA PRO A 48 19.11 -15.78 -16.72
C PRO A 48 18.88 -17.09 -15.99
N SER A 49 17.67 -17.63 -16.13
CA SER A 49 17.32 -18.94 -15.63
C SER A 49 18.24 -19.98 -16.27
N GLU A 50 19.34 -20.29 -15.59
CA GLU A 50 20.22 -21.45 -15.82
C GLU A 50 19.51 -22.76 -15.46
N ASP A 51 18.27 -22.91 -15.91
CA ASP A 51 17.43 -24.11 -15.75
C ASP A 51 16.89 -24.62 -17.10
N THR A 52 17.49 -24.17 -18.21
CA THR A 52 17.21 -24.71 -19.57
C THR A 52 18.29 -25.65 -20.12
N ALA A 53 19.23 -26.10 -19.28
CA ALA A 53 20.25 -27.07 -19.68
C ALA A 53 20.36 -28.24 -18.69
N LYS A 54 19.37 -29.14 -18.71
CA LYS A 54 19.60 -30.54 -18.35
C LYS A 54 18.73 -31.49 -19.18
#